data_AF-A0A9D1UY85-F1
#
_entry.id   AF-A0A9D1UY85-F1
#
_cell.length_a   1.000
_cell.length_b   1.000
_cell.length_c   1.000
_cell.angle_alpha   90.00
_cell.angle_beta   90.00
_cell.angle_gamma   90.00
#
_symmetry.space_group_name_H-M   'P 1'
#
loop_
_entity.id
_entity.type
_entity.pdbx_description
1 polymer ?
#
loop_
_entity_poly.entity_id
_entity_poly.type
_entity_poly.pdbx_seq_one_letter_code
_entity_poly.pdbx_strand_id
1 'polypeptide(L)' 'FTYFLLKKLQESKGDVTLGELGDYITGEVKKASVVNNNKIQTPTVIPAAGMADWRRWTLK' A
#
# COMPACT_ATOMS: atom_id res chain seq x y z
N PHE A 1 -5.21 1.32 7.44
CA PHE A 1 -5.07 0.64 6.13
C PHE A 1 -5.99 1.24 5.07
N THR A 2 -7.31 0.98 5.08
CA THR A 2 -8.25 1.33 3.99
C THR A 2 -8.23 2.80 3.59
N TYR A 3 -8.14 3.71 4.57
CA TYR A 3 -8.02 5.14 4.31
C TYR A 3 -6.84 5.48 3.37
N PHE A 4 -5.64 4.96 3.65
CA PHE A 4 -4.45 5.22 2.84
C PHE A 4 -4.53 4.57 1.46
N LEU A 5 -5.14 3.39 1.36
CA LEU A 5 -5.42 2.74 0.08
C LEU A 5 -6.28 3.65 -0.81
N LEU A 6 -7.46 4.05 -0.33
CA LEU A 6 -8.39 4.90 -1.09
C LEU A 6 -7.79 6.27 -1.41
N LYS A 7 -7.08 6.87 -0.44
CA LYS A 7 -6.37 8.14 -0.62
C LYS A 7 -5.36 8.06 -1.76
N LYS A 8 -4.47 7.05 -1.79
CA LYS A 8 -3.46 6.92 -2.84
C LYS A 8 -4.06 6.70 -4.21
N LEU A 9 -5.13 5.89 -4.30
CA LEU A 9 -5.87 5.66 -5.54
C LEU A 9 -6.51 6.95 -6.05
N GLN A 10 -7.09 7.76 -5.16
CA GLN A 10 -7.70 9.04 -5.52
C GLN A 10 -6.64 10.06 -5.97
N GLU A 11 -5.53 10.19 -5.25
CA GLU A 11 -4.44 11.14 -5.56
C GLU A 11 -3.73 10.80 -6.87
N SER A 12 -3.49 9.51 -7.12
CA SER A 12 -2.90 9.02 -8.38
C SER A 12 -3.91 8.95 -9.53
N LYS A 13 -5.21 9.16 -9.27
CA LYS A 13 -6.30 8.88 -10.23
C LYS A 13 -6.22 7.46 -10.81
N GLY A 14 -5.74 6.51 -10.00
CA GLY A 14 -5.52 5.12 -10.41
C GLY A 14 -4.23 4.87 -11.21
N ASP A 15 -3.45 5.90 -11.53
CA ASP A 15 -2.15 5.79 -12.22
C ASP A 15 -1.03 5.52 -11.21
N VAL A 16 -1.00 4.28 -10.71
CA VAL A 16 -0.02 3.82 -9.72
C VAL A 16 0.23 2.33 -9.91
N THR A 17 1.48 1.91 -9.74
CA THR A 17 1.81 0.48 -9.77
C THR A 17 1.46 -0.20 -8.44
N LEU A 18 1.18 -1.50 -8.45
CA LEU A 18 0.88 -2.26 -7.22
C LEU A 18 2.05 -2.25 -6.23
N GLY A 19 3.29 -2.16 -6.71
CA GLY A 19 4.48 -2.02 -5.88
C GLY A 19 4.50 -0.67 -5.14
N GLU A 20 4.32 0.43 -5.86
CA GLU A 20 4.26 1.77 -5.27
C GLU A 20 3.09 1.92 -4.31
N LEU A 21 1.95 1.34 -4.64
CA LEU A 21 0.77 1.32 -3.79
C LEU A 21 1.04 0.57 -2.48
N GLY A 22 1.64 -0.61 -2.57
CA GLY A 22 2.02 -1.43 -1.40
C GLY A 22 3.03 -0.74 -0.49
N ASP A 23 4.07 -0.15 -1.07
CA ASP A 23 5.11 0.55 -0.32
C ASP A 23 4.55 1.79 0.40
N TYR A 24 3.71 2.58 -0.29
CA TYR A 24 3.02 3.74 0.30
C TYR A 24 2.14 3.34 1.49
N ILE A 25 1.27 2.35 1.31
CA ILE A 25 0.35 1.90 2.36
C ILE A 25 1.15 1.39 3.57
N THR A 26 2.22 0.62 3.33
CA THR A 26 3.07 0.09 4.40
C THR A 26 3.72 1.21 5.20
N GLY A 27 4.26 2.22 4.52
CA GLY A 27 4.88 3.38 5.16
C GLY A 27 3.88 4.20 5.98
N GLU A 28 2.73 4.54 5.40
CA GLU A 28 1.75 5.41 6.05
C GLU A 28 1.01 4.73 7.20
N VAL A 29 0.66 3.45 7.06
CA VAL A 29 0.03 2.70 8.16
C VAL A 29 0.99 2.57 9.34
N LYS A 30 2.28 2.30 9.10
CA LYS A 30 3.27 2.20 10.18
C LYS A 30 3.41 3.52 10.95
N LYS A 31 3.45 4.66 10.24
CA LYS A 31 3.51 5.99 10.87
C LYS A 31 2.24 6.28 11.66
N ALA A 32 1.08 6.12 11.02
CA ALA A 32 -0.21 6.47 11.60
C ALA A 32 -0.58 5.58 12.80
N SER A 33 -0.18 4.31 12.80
CA SER A 33 -0.47 3.40 13.90
C SER A 33 0.30 3.76 15.18
N VAL A 34 1.52 4.29 15.03
CA VAL A 34 2.32 4.82 16.13
C VAL A 34 1.71 6.13 16.64
N VAL A 35 1.44 7.08 15.76
CA VAL A 35 0.92 8.41 16.14
C VAL A 35 -0.48 8.35 16.77
N ASN A 36 -1.38 7.53 16.22
CA ASN A 36 -2.79 7.54 16.64
C ASN A 36 -3.13 6.52 17.72
N ASN A 37 -2.32 5.47 17.91
CA ASN A 37 -2.70 4.34 18.75
C ASN A 37 -1.54 3.76 19.58
N ASN A 38 -0.34 4.34 19.51
CA ASN A 38 0.88 3.81 20.14
C ASN A 38 1.12 2.31 19.88
N LYS A 39 0.55 1.77 18.79
CA LYS A 39 0.59 0.36 18.44
C LYS A 39 1.21 0.22 17.06
N ILE A 40 2.33 -0.48 16.98
CA ILE A 40 3.00 -0.72 15.71
C ILE A 40 2.17 -1.72 14.90
N GLN A 41 1.81 -1.34 13.68
CA GLN A 41 1.20 -2.23 12.71
C GLN A 41 2.12 -2.38 11.50
N THR A 42 2.30 -3.61 11.04
CA THR A 42 3.10 -3.95 9.86
C THR A 42 2.19 -4.60 8.82
N PRO A 43 1.65 -3.84 7.86
CA PRO A 43 0.95 -4.42 6.73
C PRO A 43 1.88 -5.38 5.98
N THR A 44 1.31 -6.47 5.47
CA THR A 44 2.04 -7.43 4.64
C THR A 44 1.40 -7.48 3.27
N VAL A 45 2.23 -7.39 2.23
CA VAL A 45 1.80 -7.60 0.84
C VAL A 45 2.28 -8.97 0.40
N ILE A 46 1.34 -9.87 0.09
CA ILE A 46 1.63 -11.25 -0.31
C ILE A 46 1.18 -11.43 -1.76
N PRO A 47 2.10 -11.43 -2.74
CA PRO A 47 1.78 -11.79 -4.12
C PRO A 47 1.56 -13.31 -4.25
N ALA A 48 0.87 -13.73 -5.31
CA ALA A 48 0.76 -15.14 -5.65
C ALA A 48 2.14 -15.74 -5.98
N ALA A 49 2.35 -17.01 -5.61
CA ALA A 49 3.59 -17.72 -5.94
C ALA A 49 3.83 -17.71 -7.46
N GLY A 50 5.03 -17.31 -7.88
CA GLY A 50 5.42 -17.23 -9.30
C GLY A 50 5.15 -15.89 -9.98
N MET A 51 4.53 -14.90 -9.32
CA MET A 51 4.46 -13.54 -9.85
C MET A 51 5.77 -12.80 -9.63
N ALA A 52 6.65 -12.79 -10.62
CA ALA A 52 7.92 -12.05 -10.56
C ALA A 52 7.76 -10.53 -10.77
N ASP A 53 6.72 -10.09 -11.49
CA ASP A 53 6.58 -8.69 -11.96
C ASP A 53 5.34 -7.94 -11.43
N TRP A 54 4.60 -8.51 -10.47
CA TRP A 54 3.36 -7.91 -9.96
C TRP A 54 3.53 -6.46 -9.50
N ARG A 55 4.73 -6.10 -9.00
CA ARG A 55 5.03 -4.75 -8.54
C ARG A 55 4.90 -3.69 -9.63
N ARG A 56 5.02 -4.07 -10.91
CA ARG A 56 4.93 -3.15 -12.06
C ARG A 56 3.51 -3.06 -12.63
N TRP A 57 2.61 -3.92 -12.20
CA TRP A 57 1.23 -3.92 -12.71
C TRP A 57 0.47 -2.70 -12.23
N THR A 58 -0.41 -2.21 -13.10
CA THR A 58 -1.37 -1.16 -12.80
C THR A 58 -2.76 -1.76 -12.67
N LEU A 59 -3.69 -1.05 -12.03
CA LEU A 59 -5.09 -1.45 -11.94
C LEU A 59 -5.88 -1.22 -13.25
N LYS A 60 -5.20 -0.73 -14.29
CA LYS A 60 -5.76 -0.37 -15.60
C LYS A 60 -5.43 -1.41 -16.66
#